data_AF-A0A932XF43-F1
#
_entry.id   AF-A0A932XF43-F1
#
_cell.length_a   1.000
_cell.length_b   1.000
_cell.length_c   1.000
_cell.angle_alpha   90.00
_cell.angle_beta   90.00
_cell.angle_gamma   90.00
#
_symmetry.space_group_name_H-M   'P 1'
#
loop_
_entity.id
_entity.type
_entity.pdbx_description
1 polymer ?
#
loop_
_entity_poly.entity_id
_entity_poly.type
_entity_poly.pdbx_seq_one_letter_code
_entity_poly.pdbx_strand_id
1 'polypeptide(L)'
;MLLLVIVALACVWALARGGSLRQLGELRLRYWWLATVAVVVQWLVVAFTRPGDSFQVQLGAVGLLVTHALVLVVVWQNWHHWPMRLIGLGFLLNLVVMAANGGYMPVSPETVARVRPDQAQALPAVGERLSRTKDVLLPREQTRLWYLADALVVEHPPISAIFGRGSAGDQPSNGTFFSVGDVFIAAGVFLLIQVASRIPSTRRRQSATPLIGGVAPWHLTARERHQSLGAAGSLPGWAAPIRYSVPSWTMNSTPSHLSESLEMVLGQAAIDDEFAELLLRDPHRATAVFELSQEELSVLSSVRATSKADLAARLLEAWDRRRSAISQGSNHERSSHGELQRNRRLALRAAIARRRS
;
A
#
# COMPACT_ATOMS: atom_id res chain seq x y z
N MET A 1 -7.92 4.68 1.48
CA MET A 1 -7.75 3.76 2.63
C MET A 1 -9.02 2.98 2.97
N LEU A 2 -10.19 3.63 3.12
CA LEU A 2 -11.46 2.97 3.43
C LEU A 2 -11.79 1.75 2.55
N LEU A 3 -11.74 1.90 1.23
CA LEU A 3 -12.08 0.80 0.31
C LEU A 3 -11.17 -0.43 0.47
N LEU A 4 -9.87 -0.23 0.75
CA LEU A 4 -8.92 -1.33 0.98
C LEU A 4 -9.27 -2.10 2.25
N VAL A 5 -9.61 -1.39 3.33
CA VAL A 5 -10.07 -2.02 4.58
C VAL A 5 -11.34 -2.84 4.32
N ILE A 6 -12.28 -2.30 3.56
CA ILE A 6 -13.54 -2.99 3.24
C ILE A 6 -13.30 -4.22 2.37
N VAL A 7 -12.39 -4.14 1.39
CA VAL A 7 -11.98 -5.30 0.58
C VAL A 7 -11.32 -6.37 1.47
N ALA A 8 -10.44 -5.99 2.39
CA ALA A 8 -9.83 -6.92 3.33
C ALA A 8 -10.87 -7.60 4.22
N LEU A 9 -11.79 -6.82 4.81
CA LEU A 9 -12.90 -7.35 5.62
C LEU A 9 -13.83 -8.26 4.80
N ALA A 10 -14.12 -7.88 3.56
CA ALA A 10 -14.92 -8.70 2.65
C ALA A 10 -14.26 -10.06 2.39
N CYS A 11 -12.95 -10.08 2.15
CA CYS A 11 -12.18 -11.31 1.95
C CYS A 11 -12.17 -12.19 3.21
N VAL A 12 -11.90 -11.60 4.38
CA VAL A 12 -11.92 -12.33 5.67
C VAL A 12 -13.30 -12.92 5.93
N TRP A 13 -14.36 -12.14 5.74
CA TRP A 13 -15.74 -12.60 5.93
C TRP A 13 -16.15 -13.66 4.91
N ALA A 14 -15.67 -13.57 3.68
CA ALA A 14 -15.91 -14.59 2.66
C ALA A 14 -15.27 -15.93 3.06
N LEU A 15 -14.00 -15.90 3.52
CA LEU A 15 -13.28 -17.07 4.01
C LEU A 15 -13.94 -17.66 5.27
N ALA A 16 -14.33 -16.83 6.23
CA ALA A 16 -14.99 -17.26 7.46
C ALA A 16 -16.30 -18.02 7.22
N ARG A 17 -17.01 -17.71 6.12
CA ARG A 17 -18.24 -18.40 5.71
C ARG A 17 -18.00 -19.60 4.78
N GLY A 18 -16.75 -20.09 4.70
CA GLY A 18 -16.37 -21.22 3.86
C GLY A 18 -16.26 -20.91 2.37
N GLY A 19 -16.22 -19.63 1.99
CA GLY A 19 -15.97 -19.21 0.62
C GLY A 19 -14.52 -19.42 0.19
N SER A 20 -14.26 -19.36 -1.11
CA SER A 20 -12.90 -19.53 -1.65
C SER A 20 -12.46 -18.32 -2.46
N LEU A 21 -11.29 -17.76 -2.14
CA LEU A 21 -10.68 -16.70 -2.96
C LEU A 21 -10.32 -17.17 -4.37
N ARG A 22 -10.15 -18.48 -4.59
CA ARG A 22 -9.92 -19.04 -5.93
C ARG A 22 -11.12 -18.80 -6.85
N GLN A 23 -12.33 -18.81 -6.31
CA GLN A 23 -13.57 -18.56 -7.05
C GLN A 23 -13.70 -17.09 -7.46
N LEU A 24 -13.10 -16.15 -6.73
CA LEU A 24 -13.00 -14.75 -7.17
C LEU A 24 -12.24 -14.63 -8.49
N GLY A 25 -11.20 -15.44 -8.70
CA GLY A 25 -10.47 -15.49 -9.97
C GLY A 25 -11.27 -16.08 -11.13
N GLU A 26 -12.37 -16.79 -10.85
CA GLU A 26 -13.30 -17.29 -11.88
C GLU A 26 -14.35 -16.24 -12.29
N LEU A 27 -14.44 -15.12 -11.56
CA LEU A 27 -15.34 -14.02 -11.88
C LEU A 27 -14.89 -13.33 -13.18
N ARG A 28 -15.61 -13.59 -14.27
CA ARG A 28 -15.36 -12.98 -15.58
C ARG A 28 -16.10 -11.65 -15.70
N LEU A 29 -15.50 -10.58 -15.20
CA LEU A 29 -16.00 -9.22 -15.45
C LEU A 29 -15.58 -8.74 -16.85
N ARG A 30 -16.56 -8.30 -17.64
CA ARG A 30 -16.32 -7.73 -18.96
C ARG A 30 -15.61 -6.38 -18.82
N TYR A 31 -14.52 -6.17 -19.56
CA TYR A 31 -13.71 -4.95 -19.53
C TYR A 31 -13.15 -4.56 -18.15
N TRP A 32 -12.88 -5.53 -17.26
CA TRP A 32 -12.30 -5.25 -15.93
C TRP A 32 -11.02 -4.38 -15.97
N TRP A 33 -10.22 -4.50 -17.04
CA TRP A 33 -9.00 -3.72 -17.24
C TRP A 33 -9.26 -2.21 -17.34
N LEU A 34 -10.44 -1.77 -17.80
CA LEU A 34 -10.80 -0.34 -17.83
C LEU A 34 -10.90 0.23 -16.41
N ALA A 35 -11.35 -0.56 -15.43
CA ALA A 35 -11.36 -0.13 -14.04
C ALA A 35 -9.93 0.02 -13.49
N THR A 36 -9.01 -0.87 -13.88
CA THR A 36 -7.58 -0.75 -13.53
C THR A 36 -6.98 0.51 -14.17
N VAL A 37 -7.23 0.75 -15.46
CA VAL A 37 -6.78 1.98 -16.15
C VAL A 37 -7.34 3.22 -15.46
N ALA A 38 -8.62 3.21 -15.07
CA ALA A 38 -9.23 4.33 -14.36
C ALA A 38 -8.52 4.64 -13.03
N VAL A 39 -8.20 3.61 -12.24
CA VAL A 39 -7.45 3.77 -10.98
C VAL A 39 -6.04 4.32 -11.22
N VAL A 40 -5.34 3.81 -12.23
CA VAL A 40 -3.98 4.29 -12.57
C VAL A 40 -4.04 5.77 -12.97
N VAL A 41 -4.97 6.15 -13.85
CA VAL A 41 -5.13 7.53 -14.29
C VAL A 41 -5.50 8.44 -13.10
N GLN A 42 -6.38 8.00 -12.20
CA GLN A 42 -6.71 8.76 -10.99
C GLN A 42 -5.48 8.95 -10.09
N TRP A 43 -4.68 7.91 -9.90
CA TRP A 43 -3.44 8.00 -9.14
C TRP A 43 -2.45 8.98 -9.77
N LEU A 44 -2.28 8.95 -11.10
CA LEU A 44 -1.45 9.90 -11.83
C LEU A 44 -1.97 11.34 -11.68
N VAL A 45 -3.28 11.56 -11.82
CA VAL A 45 -3.88 12.90 -11.62
C VAL A 45 -3.61 13.40 -10.20
N VAL A 46 -3.73 12.54 -9.19
CA VAL A 46 -3.46 12.91 -7.79
C VAL A 46 -1.97 13.18 -7.55
N ALA A 47 -1.07 12.40 -8.17
CA ALA A 47 0.37 12.52 -7.98
C ALA A 47 0.98 13.72 -8.71
N PHE A 48 0.51 14.03 -9.92
CA PHE A 48 1.16 15.00 -10.80
C PHE A 48 0.48 16.37 -10.88
N THR A 49 -0.79 16.51 -10.46
CA THR A 49 -1.44 17.83 -10.51
C THR A 49 -0.92 18.74 -9.41
N ARG A 50 -0.29 19.85 -9.79
CA ARG A 50 0.19 20.87 -8.86
C ARG A 50 -0.90 21.90 -8.53
N PRO A 51 -1.12 22.23 -7.25
CA PRO A 51 -1.96 23.38 -6.87
C PRO A 51 -1.43 24.67 -7.51
N GLY A 52 -2.32 25.49 -8.06
CA GLY A 52 -1.97 26.79 -8.67
C GLY A 52 -1.73 26.78 -10.18
N ASP A 53 -1.52 25.63 -10.82
CA ASP A 53 -1.49 25.53 -12.30
C ASP A 53 -2.91 25.27 -12.83
N SER A 54 -3.54 26.33 -13.36
CA SER A 54 -4.93 26.28 -13.84
C SER A 54 -5.17 25.25 -14.94
N PHE A 55 -4.18 25.02 -15.81
CA PHE A 55 -4.28 24.03 -16.88
C PHE A 55 -4.25 22.61 -16.29
N GLN A 56 -3.31 22.32 -15.38
CA GLN A 56 -3.24 21.01 -14.73
C GLN A 56 -4.48 20.70 -13.87
N VAL A 57 -5.02 21.71 -13.19
CA VAL A 57 -6.25 21.57 -12.39
C VAL A 57 -7.45 21.23 -13.28
N GLN A 58 -7.63 21.92 -14.42
CA GLN A 58 -8.73 21.59 -15.34
C GLN A 58 -8.55 20.21 -15.98
N LEU A 59 -7.33 19.88 -16.40
CA LEU A 59 -7.02 18.58 -16.98
C LEU A 59 -7.24 17.45 -15.96
N GLY A 60 -6.85 17.68 -14.70
CA GLY A 60 -7.10 16.77 -13.59
C GLY A 60 -8.59 16.56 -13.34
N ALA A 61 -9.39 17.63 -13.29
CA ALA A 61 -10.84 17.55 -13.15
C ALA A 61 -11.48 16.70 -14.25
N VAL A 62 -11.12 16.96 -15.51
CA VAL A 62 -11.61 16.17 -16.66
C VAL A 62 -11.17 14.71 -16.54
N GLY A 63 -9.90 14.46 -16.18
CA GLY A 63 -9.39 13.11 -15.96
C GLY A 63 -10.16 12.36 -14.87
N LEU A 64 -10.49 13.01 -13.77
CA LEU A 64 -11.29 12.40 -12.69
C LEU A 64 -12.72 12.08 -13.13
N LEU A 65 -13.37 12.97 -13.89
CA LEU A 65 -14.72 12.73 -14.43
C LEU A 65 -14.73 11.60 -15.46
N VAL A 66 -13.77 11.61 -16.40
CA VAL A 66 -13.64 10.58 -17.45
C VAL A 66 -13.37 9.22 -16.81
N THR A 67 -12.50 9.14 -15.81
CA THR A 67 -12.22 7.85 -15.14
C THR A 67 -13.44 7.33 -14.37
N HIS A 68 -14.24 8.18 -13.73
CA HIS A 68 -15.51 7.76 -13.13
C HIS A 68 -16.50 7.27 -14.19
N ALA A 69 -16.62 7.97 -15.33
CA ALA A 69 -17.47 7.55 -16.43
C ALA A 69 -17.03 6.20 -17.04
N LEU A 70 -15.71 5.96 -17.17
CA LEU A 70 -15.18 4.68 -17.63
C LEU A 70 -15.55 3.54 -16.70
N VAL A 71 -15.50 3.75 -15.38
CA VAL A 71 -15.96 2.73 -14.41
C VAL A 71 -17.46 2.49 -14.56
N LEU A 72 -18.27 3.52 -14.79
CA LEU A 72 -19.71 3.34 -15.07
C LEU A 72 -19.96 2.53 -16.35
N VAL A 73 -19.12 2.68 -17.38
CA VAL A 73 -19.17 1.80 -18.57
C VAL A 73 -18.88 0.35 -18.18
N VAL A 74 -17.86 0.08 -17.37
CA VAL A 74 -17.58 -1.28 -16.88
C VAL A 74 -18.78 -1.83 -16.11
N VAL A 75 -19.36 -1.05 -15.20
CA VAL A 75 -20.53 -1.45 -14.43
C VAL A 75 -21.72 -1.76 -15.35
N TRP A 76 -21.99 -0.91 -16.34
CA TRP A 76 -23.06 -1.12 -17.32
C TRP A 76 -22.88 -2.44 -18.08
N GLN A 77 -21.66 -2.72 -18.52
CA GLN A 77 -21.34 -3.97 -19.23
C GLN A 77 -21.43 -5.22 -18.35
N ASN A 78 -21.52 -5.05 -17.02
CA ASN A 78 -21.67 -6.10 -16.02
C ASN A 78 -22.97 -5.98 -15.19
N TRP A 79 -23.96 -5.21 -15.67
CA TRP A 79 -25.18 -4.84 -14.93
C TRP A 79 -26.09 -6.02 -14.54
N HIS A 80 -25.89 -7.16 -15.19
CA HIS A 80 -26.58 -8.41 -14.86
C HIS A 80 -26.22 -8.90 -13.45
N HIS A 81 -25.01 -8.60 -12.95
CA HIS A 81 -24.63 -8.89 -11.59
C HIS A 81 -25.27 -7.87 -10.64
N TRP A 82 -26.17 -8.33 -9.77
CA TRP A 82 -26.87 -7.43 -8.85
C TRP A 82 -25.93 -6.53 -8.00
N PRO A 83 -24.74 -6.97 -7.51
CA PRO A 83 -23.86 -6.10 -6.73
C PRO A 83 -23.27 -4.96 -7.56
N MET A 84 -23.13 -5.15 -8.89
CA MET A 84 -22.67 -4.09 -9.80
C MET A 84 -23.62 -2.90 -9.82
N ARG A 85 -24.92 -3.10 -9.56
CA ARG A 85 -25.90 -2.02 -9.51
C ARG A 85 -25.65 -1.06 -8.35
N LEU A 86 -25.26 -1.60 -7.18
CA LEU A 86 -24.89 -0.78 -6.02
C LEU A 86 -23.59 -0.01 -6.28
N ILE A 87 -22.59 -0.67 -6.88
CA ILE A 87 -21.34 -0.01 -7.29
C ILE A 87 -21.65 1.12 -8.26
N GLY A 88 -22.47 0.86 -9.28
CA GLY A 88 -22.91 1.85 -10.27
C GLY A 88 -23.64 3.03 -9.66
N LEU A 89 -24.56 2.78 -8.73
CA LEU A 89 -25.27 3.85 -8.01
C LEU A 89 -24.28 4.74 -7.26
N GLY A 90 -23.32 4.15 -6.53
CA GLY A 90 -22.33 4.93 -5.80
C GLY A 90 -21.40 5.75 -6.72
N PHE A 91 -20.92 5.16 -7.82
CA PHE A 91 -20.13 5.90 -8.83
C PHE A 91 -20.94 7.00 -9.51
N LEU A 92 -22.23 6.78 -9.78
CA LEU A 92 -23.11 7.78 -10.38
C LEU A 92 -23.33 8.96 -9.43
N LEU A 93 -23.60 8.69 -8.15
CA LEU A 93 -23.73 9.73 -7.13
C LEU A 93 -22.45 10.58 -7.04
N ASN A 94 -21.29 9.93 -6.96
CA ASN A 94 -20.00 10.63 -6.91
C ASN A 94 -19.76 11.46 -8.17
N LEU A 95 -20.04 10.91 -9.35
CA LEU A 95 -19.89 11.62 -10.62
C LEU A 95 -20.77 12.87 -10.68
N VAL A 96 -22.02 12.78 -10.24
CA VAL A 96 -22.96 13.92 -10.21
C VAL A 96 -22.46 15.01 -9.27
N VAL A 97 -21.98 14.64 -8.07
CA VAL A 97 -21.41 15.60 -7.11
C VAL A 97 -20.16 16.25 -7.69
N MET A 98 -19.25 15.48 -8.25
CA MET A 98 -18.02 16.00 -8.84
C MET A 98 -18.32 16.95 -10.00
N ALA A 99 -19.20 16.54 -10.93
CA ALA A 99 -19.58 17.38 -12.07
C ALA A 99 -20.24 18.69 -11.63
N ALA A 100 -21.05 18.67 -10.57
CA ALA A 100 -21.69 19.86 -10.03
C ALA A 100 -20.71 20.84 -9.36
N ASN A 101 -19.52 20.38 -8.94
CA ASN A 101 -18.53 21.16 -8.17
C ASN A 101 -17.19 21.34 -8.92
N GLY A 102 -17.20 21.34 -10.25
CA GLY A 102 -16.01 21.64 -11.05
C GLY A 102 -15.07 20.45 -11.30
N GLY A 103 -15.56 19.22 -11.12
CA GLY A 103 -14.87 17.96 -11.43
C GLY A 103 -14.09 17.35 -10.26
N TYR A 104 -14.08 18.00 -9.10
CA TYR A 104 -13.46 17.51 -7.88
C TYR A 104 -14.49 17.17 -6.82
N MET A 105 -14.08 16.35 -5.85
CA MET A 105 -14.91 15.97 -4.72
C MET A 105 -14.84 17.06 -3.64
N PRO A 106 -15.93 17.74 -3.27
CA PRO A 106 -15.86 18.81 -2.30
C PRO A 106 -15.79 18.26 -0.88
N VAL A 107 -14.91 18.84 -0.06
CA VAL A 107 -14.80 18.58 1.37
C VAL A 107 -14.76 19.90 2.13
N SER A 108 -15.51 19.98 3.24
CA SER A 108 -15.59 21.22 4.01
C SER A 108 -14.42 21.38 4.98
N PRO A 109 -13.96 22.62 5.26
CA PRO A 109 -12.89 22.86 6.24
C PRO A 109 -13.17 22.24 7.60
N GLU A 110 -14.42 22.25 8.05
CA GLU A 110 -14.84 21.68 9.32
C GLU A 110 -14.66 20.14 9.32
N THR A 111 -14.98 19.49 8.21
CA THR A 111 -14.78 18.04 8.04
C THR A 111 -13.29 17.68 8.07
N VAL A 112 -12.45 18.45 7.36
CA VAL A 112 -11.00 18.22 7.35
C VAL A 112 -10.42 18.47 8.74
N ALA A 113 -10.79 19.55 9.41
CA ALA A 113 -10.31 19.88 10.75
C ALA A 113 -10.71 18.81 11.78
N ARG A 114 -11.88 18.18 11.63
CA ARG A 114 -12.31 17.07 12.50
C ARG A 114 -11.47 15.82 12.32
N VAL A 115 -11.07 15.51 11.08
CA VAL A 115 -10.30 14.30 10.76
C VAL A 115 -8.79 14.51 10.94
N ARG A 116 -8.31 15.73 10.70
CA ARG A 116 -6.91 16.14 10.74
C ARG A 116 -6.75 17.45 11.53
N PRO A 117 -6.95 17.41 12.87
CA PRO A 117 -6.89 18.61 13.70
C PRO A 117 -5.54 19.33 13.61
N ASP A 118 -4.44 18.59 13.43
CA ASP A 118 -3.08 19.16 13.31
C ASP A 118 -2.86 19.91 11.99
N GLN A 119 -3.66 19.60 10.95
CA GLN A 119 -3.61 20.29 9.65
C GLN A 119 -4.64 21.42 9.53
N ALA A 120 -5.49 21.61 10.54
CA ALA A 120 -6.54 22.63 10.52
C ALA A 120 -5.98 24.06 10.37
N GLN A 121 -4.74 24.30 10.80
CA GLN A 121 -4.05 25.59 10.70
C GLN A 121 -3.29 25.80 9.38
N ALA A 122 -3.13 24.74 8.57
CA ALA A 122 -2.40 24.74 7.30
C ALA A 122 -3.30 24.29 6.14
N LEU A 123 -4.61 24.52 6.24
CA LEU A 123 -5.53 24.20 5.16
C LEU A 123 -5.24 25.08 3.93
N PRO A 124 -5.35 24.52 2.71
CA PRO A 124 -5.31 25.30 1.46
C PRO A 124 -6.37 26.41 1.46
N ALA A 125 -6.24 27.38 0.55
CA ALA A 125 -7.28 28.39 0.42
C ALA A 125 -8.61 27.74 -0.04
N VAL A 126 -9.73 28.39 0.26
CA VAL A 126 -11.04 27.95 -0.23
C VAL A 126 -11.03 27.89 -1.77
N GLY A 127 -11.46 26.76 -2.32
CA GLY A 127 -11.43 26.47 -3.76
C GLY A 127 -10.15 25.79 -4.22
N GLU A 128 -9.13 25.64 -3.36
CA GLU A 128 -7.91 24.91 -3.67
C GLU A 128 -8.04 23.42 -3.33
N ARG A 129 -7.24 22.61 -4.03
CA ARG A 129 -7.19 21.16 -3.81
C ARG A 129 -6.44 20.83 -2.54
N LEU A 130 -6.90 19.79 -1.84
CA LEU A 130 -6.11 19.12 -0.83
C LEU A 130 -4.97 18.36 -1.52
N SER A 131 -3.74 18.73 -1.22
CA SER A 131 -2.52 18.07 -1.73
C SER A 131 -2.60 16.55 -1.58
N ARG A 132 -2.24 15.83 -2.65
CA ARG A 132 -2.28 14.35 -2.74
C ARG A 132 -3.66 13.72 -2.53
N THR A 133 -4.75 14.47 -2.78
CA THR A 133 -6.11 13.93 -2.79
C THR A 133 -6.86 14.33 -4.08
N LYS A 134 -8.05 13.75 -4.25
CA LYS A 134 -9.03 14.14 -5.28
C LYS A 134 -9.99 15.23 -4.79
N ASP A 135 -9.71 15.81 -3.62
CA ASP A 135 -10.67 16.64 -2.89
C ASP A 135 -10.33 18.12 -3.05
N VAL A 136 -11.37 18.95 -3.10
CA VAL A 136 -11.27 20.42 -3.12
C VAL A 136 -11.89 20.98 -1.85
N LEU A 137 -11.19 21.95 -1.23
CA LEU A 137 -11.66 22.57 0.00
C LEU A 137 -12.76 23.57 -0.33
N LEU A 138 -14.01 23.21 -0.07
CA LEU A 138 -15.17 24.08 -0.32
C LEU A 138 -16.04 24.17 0.94
N PRO A 139 -16.32 25.39 1.46
CA PRO A 139 -17.32 25.60 2.49
C PRO A 139 -18.67 25.02 2.06
N ARG A 140 -19.48 24.63 3.05
CA ARG A 140 -20.78 23.97 2.79
C ARG A 140 -21.70 24.86 1.96
N GLU A 141 -21.62 26.17 2.15
CA GLU A 141 -22.43 27.18 1.48
C GLU A 141 -22.10 27.28 -0.02
N GLN A 142 -20.86 26.93 -0.41
CA GLN A 142 -20.40 26.95 -1.79
C GLN A 142 -20.49 25.56 -2.45
N THR A 143 -20.77 24.52 -1.66
CA THR A 143 -20.80 23.13 -2.11
C THR A 143 -22.20 22.76 -2.62
N ARG A 144 -22.31 22.43 -3.90
CA ARG A 144 -23.54 21.86 -4.46
C ARG A 144 -23.65 20.40 -4.07
N LEU A 145 -24.83 19.96 -3.64
CA LEU A 145 -25.08 18.58 -3.18
C LEU A 145 -24.18 18.16 -2.01
N TRP A 146 -23.89 19.08 -1.09
CA TRP A 146 -22.96 18.87 0.04
C TRP A 146 -23.26 17.62 0.88
N TYR A 147 -24.53 17.22 1.01
CA TYR A 147 -24.95 16.04 1.77
C TYR A 147 -24.56 14.71 1.09
N LEU A 148 -24.24 14.72 -0.20
CA LEU A 148 -23.74 13.56 -0.95
C LEU A 148 -22.22 13.56 -1.10
N ALA A 149 -21.57 14.68 -0.81
CA ALA A 149 -20.12 14.83 -0.88
C ALA A 149 -19.42 14.15 0.29
N ASP A 150 -18.14 14.45 0.49
CA ASP A 150 -17.32 13.94 1.60
C ASP A 150 -17.70 14.60 2.93
N ALA A 151 -18.92 14.30 3.38
CA ALA A 151 -19.55 14.86 4.57
C ALA A 151 -19.69 13.83 5.69
N LEU A 152 -19.61 12.53 5.39
CA LEU A 152 -19.68 11.47 6.40
C LEU A 152 -18.31 11.28 7.02
N VAL A 153 -18.24 11.33 8.35
CA VAL A 153 -16.99 11.15 9.11
C VAL A 153 -17.14 9.94 10.00
N VAL A 154 -16.17 9.03 9.91
CA VAL A 154 -15.98 7.97 10.90
C VAL A 154 -14.71 8.28 11.66
N GLU A 155 -14.86 8.56 12.94
CA GLU A 155 -13.74 8.72 13.86
C GLU A 155 -13.18 7.35 14.21
N HIS A 156 -11.88 7.21 14.10
CA HIS A 156 -11.17 6.00 14.49
C HIS A 156 -9.76 6.38 14.91
N PRO A 157 -9.13 5.62 15.82
CA PRO A 157 -7.71 5.82 16.11
C PRO A 157 -6.88 5.70 14.82
N PRO A 158 -5.69 6.32 14.77
CA PRO A 158 -4.86 6.29 13.56
C PRO A 158 -4.66 4.86 13.10
N ILE A 159 -5.03 4.55 11.85
CA ILE A 159 -4.86 3.19 11.31
C ILE A 159 -3.36 2.84 11.25
N SER A 160 -2.48 3.83 11.12
CA SER A 160 -1.03 3.70 11.30
C SER A 160 -0.63 3.19 12.68
N ALA A 161 -1.39 3.54 13.74
CA ALA A 161 -1.21 2.98 15.08
C ALA A 161 -1.69 1.53 15.20
N ILE A 162 -2.57 1.07 14.30
CA ILE A 162 -3.09 -0.31 14.28
C ILE A 162 -2.18 -1.24 13.46
N PHE A 163 -1.68 -0.80 12.31
CA PHE A 163 -0.90 -1.64 11.38
C PHE A 163 0.61 -1.34 11.35
N GLY A 164 1.11 -0.42 12.19
CA GLY A 164 2.55 -0.18 12.39
C GLY A 164 3.33 0.32 11.17
N ARG A 165 2.65 0.66 10.06
CA ARG A 165 3.21 1.30 8.87
C ARG A 165 2.31 2.46 8.47
N GLY A 166 2.62 3.65 8.94
CA GLY A 166 2.33 4.84 8.14
C GLY A 166 3.38 4.91 7.04
N SER A 167 2.99 5.17 5.79
CA SER A 167 3.95 5.64 4.80
C SER A 167 4.59 6.91 5.35
N ALA A 168 5.93 7.04 5.32
CA ALA A 168 6.56 8.27 5.80
C ALA A 168 6.00 9.50 5.09
N GLY A 169 5.49 10.41 5.90
CA GLY A 169 4.76 11.60 5.47
C GLY A 169 3.24 11.54 5.66
N ASP A 170 2.65 10.38 5.99
CA ASP A 170 1.22 10.29 6.32
C ASP A 170 1.02 10.65 7.81
N GLN A 171 0.62 11.89 8.06
CA GLN A 171 0.29 12.34 9.41
C GLN A 171 -0.91 11.54 9.96
N PRO A 172 -0.91 11.23 11.27
CA PRO A 172 -1.99 10.47 11.90
C PRO A 172 -3.32 11.19 11.69
N SER A 173 -4.23 10.54 10.98
CA SER A 173 -5.63 11.00 10.86
C SER A 173 -6.47 10.36 11.95
N ASN A 174 -7.29 11.16 12.64
CA ASN A 174 -8.20 10.71 13.69
C ASN A 174 -9.56 10.22 13.14
N GLY A 175 -9.60 9.92 11.85
CA GLY A 175 -10.77 9.41 11.18
C GLY A 175 -10.58 9.30 9.69
N THR A 176 -11.66 8.94 9.01
CA THR A 176 -11.77 8.99 7.55
C THR A 176 -13.08 9.68 7.22
N PHE A 177 -13.03 10.65 6.31
CA PHE A 177 -14.24 11.18 5.68
C PHE A 177 -14.48 10.44 4.35
N PHE A 178 -15.74 10.33 3.96
CA PHE A 178 -16.16 9.67 2.73
C PHE A 178 -17.56 10.15 2.33
N SER A 179 -17.95 9.82 1.11
CA SER A 179 -19.25 10.17 0.56
C SER A 179 -20.31 9.11 0.74
N VAL A 180 -21.56 9.52 0.54
CA VAL A 180 -22.69 8.58 0.41
C VAL A 180 -22.45 7.60 -0.75
N GLY A 181 -21.84 8.06 -1.85
CA GLY A 181 -21.51 7.17 -2.97
C GLY A 181 -20.46 6.12 -2.59
N ASP A 182 -19.47 6.46 -1.78
CA ASP A 182 -18.47 5.51 -1.28
C ASP A 182 -19.10 4.39 -0.43
N VAL A 183 -20.17 4.68 0.32
CA VAL A 183 -20.94 3.66 1.06
C VAL A 183 -21.58 2.65 0.10
N PHE A 184 -22.20 3.13 -0.98
CA PHE A 184 -22.79 2.26 -1.99
C PHE A 184 -21.73 1.44 -2.74
N ILE A 185 -20.60 2.05 -3.10
CA ILE A 185 -19.47 1.35 -3.72
C ILE A 185 -18.94 0.28 -2.78
N ALA A 186 -18.68 0.62 -1.52
CA ALA A 186 -18.20 -0.30 -0.50
C ALA A 186 -19.13 -1.50 -0.30
N ALA A 187 -20.44 -1.24 -0.13
CA ALA A 187 -21.43 -2.28 0.01
C ALA A 187 -21.49 -3.17 -1.23
N GLY A 188 -21.51 -2.59 -2.42
CA GLY A 188 -21.51 -3.31 -3.69
C GLY A 188 -20.27 -4.18 -3.89
N VAL A 189 -19.07 -3.67 -3.57
CA VAL A 189 -17.81 -4.44 -3.62
C VAL A 189 -17.83 -5.58 -2.60
N PHE A 190 -18.24 -5.31 -1.36
CA PHE A 190 -18.37 -6.34 -0.33
C PHE A 190 -19.28 -7.48 -0.81
N LEU A 191 -20.45 -7.15 -1.34
CA LEU A 191 -21.44 -8.10 -1.82
C LEU A 191 -20.96 -8.85 -3.06
N LEU A 192 -20.26 -8.18 -3.98
CA LEU A 192 -19.62 -8.82 -5.13
C LEU A 192 -18.65 -9.90 -4.68
N ILE A 193 -17.76 -9.59 -3.73
CA ILE A 193 -16.81 -10.54 -3.17
C ILE A 193 -17.55 -11.71 -2.50
N GLN A 194 -18.61 -11.41 -1.74
CA GLN A 194 -19.40 -12.43 -1.06
C GLN A 194 -20.11 -13.39 -2.03
N VAL A 195 -20.66 -12.88 -3.13
CA VAL A 195 -21.35 -13.67 -4.15
C VAL A 195 -20.34 -14.48 -4.97
N ALA A 196 -19.26 -13.84 -5.41
CA ALA A 196 -18.25 -14.47 -6.24
C ALA A 196 -17.44 -15.56 -5.49
N SER A 197 -17.23 -15.39 -4.18
CA SER A 197 -16.55 -16.39 -3.33
C SER A 197 -17.41 -17.61 -2.97
N ARG A 198 -18.64 -17.71 -3.48
CA ARG A 198 -19.57 -18.83 -3.26
C ARG A 198 -19.95 -19.56 -4.55
N ILE A 199 -19.37 -19.19 -5.69
CA ILE A 199 -19.65 -19.85 -6.97
C ILE A 199 -19.14 -21.30 -6.87
N PRO A 200 -20.02 -22.32 -6.94
CA PRO A 200 -19.56 -23.71 -6.91
C PRO A 200 -18.59 -23.94 -8.06
N SER A 201 -17.38 -24.39 -7.76
CA SER A 201 -16.40 -24.70 -8.80
C SER A 201 -16.95 -25.85 -9.65
N THR A 202 -17.46 -25.53 -10.83
CA THR A 202 -17.96 -26.50 -11.82
C THR A 202 -16.84 -27.38 -12.40
N ARG A 203 -15.60 -27.23 -11.91
CA ARG A 203 -14.39 -27.91 -12.40
C ARG A 203 -14.04 -29.22 -11.68
N ARG A 204 -14.99 -29.88 -11.03
CA ARG A 204 -14.80 -31.23 -10.44
C ARG A 204 -15.85 -32.26 -10.90
N ARG A 205 -16.29 -32.19 -12.16
CA ARG A 205 -17.17 -33.22 -12.76
C ARG A 205 -16.81 -33.64 -14.19
N GLN A 206 -15.59 -33.35 -14.67
CA GLN A 206 -15.13 -33.73 -16.02
C GLN A 206 -13.78 -34.46 -16.06
N SER A 207 -13.30 -34.99 -14.92
CA SER A 207 -12.17 -35.95 -14.91
C SER A 207 -12.58 -37.38 -14.56
N ALA A 208 -13.87 -37.69 -14.63
CA ALA A 208 -14.31 -39.06 -14.88
C ALA A 208 -14.51 -39.17 -16.37
N THR A 209 -13.43 -39.44 -17.10
CA THR A 209 -13.51 -39.96 -18.46
C THR A 209 -14.48 -41.14 -18.43
N PRO A 210 -15.61 -41.11 -19.15
CA PRO A 210 -16.29 -42.36 -19.43
C PRO A 210 -15.33 -43.10 -20.35
N LEU A 211 -14.68 -44.15 -19.83
CA LEU A 211 -14.04 -45.17 -20.65
C LEU A 211 -15.15 -45.85 -21.46
N ILE A 212 -15.59 -45.21 -22.55
CA ILE A 212 -16.34 -45.87 -23.61
C ILE A 212 -15.29 -46.30 -24.62
N GLY A 213 -14.82 -47.52 -24.40
CA GLY A 213 -13.80 -48.18 -25.19
C GLY A 213 -13.48 -49.55 -24.60
N GLY A 214 -14.45 -50.46 -24.61
CA GLY A 214 -14.21 -51.90 -24.55
C GLY A 214 -14.43 -52.60 -23.20
N VAL A 215 -15.56 -53.32 -23.14
CA VAL A 215 -15.82 -54.57 -22.38
C VAL A 215 -16.02 -54.45 -20.85
N ALA A 216 -17.19 -54.90 -20.40
CA ALA A 216 -17.60 -55.00 -19.00
C ALA A 216 -16.83 -56.12 -18.25
N PRO A 217 -16.29 -55.86 -17.05
CA PRO A 217 -15.39 -56.80 -16.36
C PRO A 217 -16.13 -57.78 -15.43
N TRP A 218 -17.13 -58.51 -15.94
CA TRP A 218 -17.72 -59.65 -15.20
C TRP A 218 -17.55 -61.01 -15.92
N HIS A 219 -16.74 -61.02 -16.99
CA HIS A 219 -16.26 -62.24 -17.62
C HIS A 219 -14.73 -62.19 -17.82
N LEU A 220 -13.96 -62.40 -16.74
CA LEU A 220 -12.55 -62.73 -16.87
C LEU A 220 -12.26 -63.95 -15.99
N THR A 221 -11.97 -65.08 -16.65
CA THR A 221 -11.58 -66.34 -16.02
C THR A 221 -10.19 -66.25 -15.38
N ALA A 222 -9.96 -67.05 -14.34
CA ALA A 222 -8.80 -67.01 -13.44
C ALA A 222 -7.40 -67.24 -14.07
N ARG A 223 -7.28 -67.26 -15.40
CA ARG A 223 -6.02 -67.55 -16.12
C ARG A 223 -5.27 -66.31 -16.62
N GLU A 224 -5.88 -65.13 -16.61
CA GLU A 224 -5.26 -63.89 -17.15
C GLU A 224 -4.64 -62.99 -16.08
N ARG A 225 -4.77 -63.34 -14.79
CA ARG A 225 -4.25 -62.55 -13.67
C ARG A 225 -2.73 -62.72 -13.44
N HIS A 226 -2.06 -63.61 -14.18
CA HIS A 226 -0.66 -63.99 -13.93
C HIS A 226 0.36 -63.49 -14.96
N GLN A 227 -0.03 -62.72 -15.99
CA GLN A 227 0.89 -62.26 -17.05
C GLN A 227 1.19 -60.76 -17.04
N SER A 228 0.54 -59.94 -16.21
CA SER A 228 0.75 -58.48 -16.21
C SER A 228 1.74 -57.96 -15.14
N LEU A 229 2.46 -58.84 -14.44
CA LEU A 229 3.41 -58.47 -13.36
C LEU A 229 4.88 -58.78 -13.67
N GLY A 230 5.23 -59.10 -14.92
CA GLY A 230 6.59 -59.46 -15.31
C GLY A 230 7.10 -58.69 -16.53
N ALA A 231 7.40 -57.40 -16.38
CA ALA A 231 8.27 -56.68 -17.33
C ALA A 231 8.78 -55.38 -16.71
N ALA A 232 9.75 -55.49 -15.80
CA ALA A 232 10.70 -54.41 -15.54
C ALA A 232 11.77 -54.44 -16.64
N GLY A 233 11.91 -53.35 -17.38
CA GLY A 233 12.91 -53.17 -18.44
C GLY A 233 13.24 -51.67 -18.60
N SER A 234 14.53 -51.37 -18.50
CA SER A 234 15.20 -50.07 -18.42
C SER A 234 15.11 -49.16 -19.67
N LEU A 235 14.86 -47.85 -19.43
CA LEU A 235 15.37 -46.56 -20.02
C LEU A 235 15.97 -46.54 -21.45
N PRO A 236 15.84 -45.44 -22.26
CA PRO A 236 16.25 -44.07 -21.85
C PRO A 236 15.55 -42.82 -22.45
N GLY A 237 15.65 -41.70 -21.71
CA GLY A 237 16.07 -40.39 -22.24
C GLY A 237 15.06 -39.50 -22.98
N TRP A 238 14.35 -38.62 -22.25
CA TRP A 238 14.02 -37.26 -22.71
C TRP A 238 13.47 -36.35 -21.58
N ALA A 239 14.12 -35.19 -21.44
CA ALA A 239 13.66 -33.93 -20.84
C ALA A 239 13.15 -33.92 -19.38
N ALA A 240 14.06 -33.69 -18.44
CA ALA A 240 13.74 -33.13 -17.13
C ALA A 240 13.22 -31.68 -17.25
N PRO A 241 12.22 -31.26 -16.46
CA PRO A 241 11.80 -29.88 -16.43
C PRO A 241 12.92 -29.00 -15.86
N ILE A 242 13.25 -27.94 -16.58
CA ILE A 242 14.18 -26.89 -16.18
C ILE A 242 13.73 -26.35 -14.81
N ARG A 243 14.51 -26.67 -13.77
CA ARG A 243 14.42 -25.96 -12.49
C ARG A 243 15.02 -24.58 -12.70
N TYR A 244 14.18 -23.55 -12.73
CA TYR A 244 14.65 -22.21 -12.40
C TYR A 244 15.07 -22.21 -10.93
N SER A 245 16.38 -22.25 -10.69
CA SER A 245 16.94 -21.85 -9.40
C SER A 245 16.78 -20.34 -9.29
N VAL A 246 15.67 -19.90 -8.72
CA VAL A 246 15.55 -18.55 -8.20
C VAL A 246 16.59 -18.44 -7.06
N PRO A 247 17.52 -17.47 -7.06
CA PRO A 247 18.38 -17.26 -5.92
C PRO A 247 17.49 -17.02 -4.71
N SER A 248 17.51 -17.93 -3.74
CA SER A 248 16.88 -17.73 -2.46
C SER A 248 17.68 -16.65 -1.74
N TRP A 249 17.33 -15.38 -1.97
CA TRP A 249 17.59 -14.34 -0.99
C TRP A 249 16.70 -14.64 0.20
N THR A 250 17.13 -15.57 1.04
CA THR A 250 16.71 -15.60 2.43
C THR A 250 17.21 -14.31 3.03
N MET A 251 16.35 -13.29 3.08
CA MET A 251 16.43 -12.24 4.09
C MET A 251 16.29 -12.95 5.44
N ASN A 252 17.41 -13.49 5.93
CA ASN A 252 17.58 -13.69 7.35
C ASN A 252 17.35 -12.33 7.98
N SER A 253 16.33 -12.25 8.82
CA SER A 253 15.97 -11.14 9.67
C SER A 253 17.20 -10.62 10.43
N THR A 254 17.91 -9.66 9.85
CA THR A 254 18.77 -8.73 10.55
C THR A 254 17.92 -7.51 10.91
N PRO A 255 18.00 -6.98 12.14
CA PRO A 255 17.31 -5.77 12.50
C PRO A 255 17.94 -4.62 11.70
N SER A 256 17.26 -4.16 10.64
CA SER A 256 17.74 -3.02 9.85
C SER A 256 17.55 -1.75 10.67
N HIS A 257 18.66 -1.15 11.08
CA HIS A 257 18.70 0.13 11.79
C HIS A 257 19.19 1.27 10.90
N LEU A 258 19.03 1.15 9.57
CA LEU A 258 19.26 2.23 8.63
C LEU A 258 18.15 3.28 8.75
N SER A 259 18.47 4.52 8.40
CA SER A 259 17.41 5.53 8.21
C SER A 259 16.60 5.20 6.96
N GLU A 260 15.34 5.61 6.96
CA GLU A 260 14.40 5.34 5.86
C GLU A 260 14.89 5.89 4.51
N SER A 261 15.57 7.03 4.52
CA SER A 261 16.18 7.63 3.32
C SER A 261 17.31 6.77 2.75
N LEU A 262 18.14 6.15 3.60
CA LEU A 262 19.20 5.24 3.17
C LEU A 262 18.63 3.89 2.70
N GLU A 263 17.55 3.42 3.30
CA GLU A 263 16.83 2.23 2.83
C GLU A 263 16.21 2.46 1.45
N MET A 264 15.63 3.63 1.18
CA MET A 264 15.11 4.00 -0.14
C MET A 264 16.21 4.06 -1.21
N VAL A 265 17.37 4.65 -0.90
CA VAL A 265 18.51 4.71 -1.82
C VAL A 265 19.02 3.31 -2.14
N LEU A 266 19.11 2.41 -1.14
CA LEU A 266 19.49 1.01 -1.34
C LEU A 266 18.44 0.23 -2.12
N GLY A 267 17.16 0.46 -1.86
CA GLY A 267 16.04 -0.14 -2.59
C GLY A 267 16.06 0.25 -4.07
N GLN A 268 16.29 1.53 -4.37
CA GLN A 268 16.41 2.01 -5.74
C GLN A 268 17.64 1.41 -6.44
N ALA A 269 18.80 1.35 -5.78
CA ALA A 269 20.00 0.72 -6.33
C ALA A 269 19.86 -0.79 -6.56
N ALA A 270 18.97 -1.47 -5.84
CA ALA A 270 18.67 -2.88 -6.06
C ALA A 270 17.82 -3.12 -7.32
N ILE A 271 16.96 -2.16 -7.69
CA ILE A 271 16.01 -2.28 -8.81
C ILE A 271 16.59 -1.70 -10.11
N ASP A 272 17.42 -0.66 -10.00
CA ASP A 272 17.94 0.11 -11.13
C ASP A 272 19.47 0.00 -11.20
N ASP A 273 19.96 -0.65 -12.26
CA ASP A 273 21.40 -0.84 -12.53
C ASP A 273 22.09 0.49 -12.88
N GLU A 274 21.42 1.38 -13.61
CA GLU A 274 21.98 2.67 -14.03
C GLU A 274 22.11 3.61 -12.82
N PHE A 275 21.08 3.62 -11.95
CA PHE A 275 21.13 4.34 -10.69
C PHE A 275 22.23 3.80 -9.76
N ALA A 276 22.39 2.48 -9.68
CA ALA A 276 23.44 1.88 -8.85
C ALA A 276 24.85 2.24 -9.35
N GLU A 277 25.09 2.28 -10.66
CA GLU A 277 26.36 2.75 -11.21
C GLU A 277 26.59 4.24 -10.93
N LEU A 278 25.56 5.06 -11.04
CA LEU A 278 25.64 6.49 -10.71
C LEU A 278 25.93 6.70 -9.22
N LEU A 279 25.29 5.92 -8.34
CA LEU A 279 25.49 5.96 -6.89
C LEU A 279 26.92 5.59 -6.49
N LEU A 280 27.53 4.62 -7.18
CA LEU A 280 28.92 4.22 -6.94
C LEU A 280 29.95 5.23 -7.48
N ARG A 281 29.58 6.00 -8.52
CA ARG A 281 30.46 7.01 -9.15
C ARG A 281 30.37 8.38 -8.49
N ASP A 282 29.16 8.85 -8.20
CA ASP A 282 28.88 10.17 -7.63
C ASP A 282 27.65 10.10 -6.69
N PRO A 283 27.86 9.76 -5.40
CA PRO A 283 26.79 9.65 -4.43
C PRO A 283 25.99 10.94 -4.24
N HIS A 284 26.63 12.11 -4.41
CA HIS A 284 25.99 13.40 -4.23
C HIS A 284 25.01 13.70 -5.37
N ARG A 285 25.38 13.39 -6.61
CA ARG A 285 24.46 13.54 -7.76
C ARG A 285 23.36 12.49 -7.76
N ALA A 286 23.69 11.24 -7.45
CA ALA A 286 22.70 10.16 -7.42
C ALA A 286 21.60 10.44 -6.41
N THR A 287 21.95 11.02 -5.26
CA THR A 287 21.01 11.23 -4.18
C THR A 287 20.41 12.64 -4.11
N ALA A 288 20.66 13.51 -5.08
CA ALA A 288 20.07 14.86 -5.12
C ALA A 288 18.52 14.85 -5.17
N VAL A 289 17.92 13.74 -5.62
CA VAL A 289 16.46 13.54 -5.69
C VAL A 289 15.88 13.00 -4.37
N PHE A 290 16.73 12.43 -3.51
CA PHE A 290 16.37 11.91 -2.19
C PHE A 290 16.78 12.98 -1.17
N GLU A 291 15.84 13.56 -0.43
CA GLU A 291 16.09 14.63 0.55
C GLU A 291 16.91 14.12 1.77
N LEU A 292 18.15 13.66 1.53
CA LEU A 292 19.05 13.16 2.55
C LEU A 292 19.53 14.32 3.43
N SER A 293 19.56 14.07 4.73
CA SER A 293 20.27 14.93 5.66
C SER A 293 21.77 14.96 5.33
N GLN A 294 22.45 16.04 5.71
CA GLN A 294 23.90 16.16 5.57
C GLN A 294 24.66 15.01 6.28
N GLU A 295 24.06 14.45 7.33
CA GLU A 295 24.61 13.32 8.07
C GLU A 295 24.56 12.02 7.27
N GLU A 296 23.40 11.69 6.69
CA GLU A 296 23.23 10.49 5.85
C GLU A 296 24.10 10.56 4.60
N LEU A 297 24.19 11.74 3.99
CA LEU A 297 25.04 11.98 2.84
C LEU A 297 26.52 11.75 3.17
N SER A 298 26.97 12.16 4.36
CA SER A 298 28.35 11.94 4.82
C SER A 298 28.66 10.46 5.07
N VAL A 299 27.69 9.68 5.57
CA VAL A 299 27.86 8.24 5.76
C VAL A 299 27.89 7.53 4.41
N LEU A 300 26.99 7.90 3.50
CA LEU A 300 26.93 7.36 2.15
C LEU A 300 28.23 7.63 1.37
N SER A 301 28.75 8.86 1.43
CA SER A 301 30.01 9.23 0.76
C SER A 301 31.25 8.59 1.39
N SER A 302 31.16 8.14 2.65
CA SER A 302 32.27 7.45 3.34
C SER A 302 32.44 5.99 2.92
N VAL A 303 31.39 5.39 2.33
CA VAL A 303 31.39 3.97 1.94
C VAL A 303 31.92 3.82 0.52
N ARG A 304 33.07 3.15 0.39
CA ARG A 304 33.57 2.67 -0.90
C ARG A 304 33.16 1.22 -1.07
N ALA A 305 32.27 0.96 -2.02
CA ALA A 305 31.84 -0.38 -2.41
C ALA A 305 32.16 -0.61 -3.89
N THR A 306 32.50 -1.84 -4.25
CA THR A 306 32.82 -2.23 -5.64
C THR A 306 31.68 -3.01 -6.31
N SER A 307 30.64 -3.37 -5.55
CA SER A 307 29.45 -4.08 -6.06
C SER A 307 28.21 -3.75 -5.23
N LYS A 308 27.03 -3.98 -5.82
CA LYS A 308 25.73 -3.74 -5.16
C LYS A 308 25.57 -4.51 -3.85
N ALA A 309 26.04 -5.76 -3.80
CA ALA A 309 25.96 -6.62 -2.62
C ALA A 309 26.86 -6.12 -1.48
N ASP A 310 28.00 -5.51 -1.82
CA ASP A 310 28.97 -4.98 -0.87
C ASP A 310 28.54 -3.60 -0.31
N LEU A 311 27.78 -2.83 -1.10
CA LEU A 311 27.30 -1.50 -0.72
C LEU A 311 26.36 -1.54 0.49
N ALA A 312 25.37 -2.43 0.48
CA ALA A 312 24.38 -2.53 1.57
C ALA A 312 25.03 -2.94 2.90
N ALA A 313 25.94 -3.92 2.87
CA ALA A 313 26.63 -4.40 4.07
C ALA A 313 27.53 -3.32 4.69
N ARG A 314 28.29 -2.59 3.85
CA ARG A 314 29.19 -1.53 4.32
C ARG A 314 28.46 -0.29 4.81
N LEU A 315 27.32 0.04 4.22
CA LEU A 315 26.48 1.15 4.68
C LEU A 315 25.87 0.88 6.05
N LEU A 316 25.37 -0.34 6.28
CA LEU A 316 24.88 -0.75 7.61
C LEU A 316 25.98 -0.57 8.67
N GLU A 317 27.18 -1.09 8.39
CA GLU A 317 28.31 -1.03 9.33
C GLU A 317 28.80 0.41 9.58
N ALA A 318 28.85 1.26 8.54
CA ALA A 318 29.22 2.66 8.68
C ALA A 318 28.20 3.45 9.50
N TRP A 319 26.90 3.19 9.29
CA TRP A 319 25.81 3.83 10.00
C TRP A 319 25.79 3.44 11.49
N ASP A 320 25.91 2.15 11.80
CA ASP A 320 25.93 1.66 13.19
C ASP A 320 27.14 2.19 13.98
N ARG A 321 28.32 2.26 13.34
CA ARG A 321 29.51 2.90 13.94
C ARG A 321 29.25 4.36 14.29
N ARG A 322 28.62 5.11 13.39
CA ARG A 322 28.36 6.54 13.60
C ARG A 322 27.30 6.78 14.68
N ARG A 323 26.22 5.99 14.68
CA ARG A 323 25.18 6.03 15.72
C ARG A 323 25.74 5.70 17.11
N SER A 324 26.64 4.73 17.18
CA SER A 324 27.32 4.35 18.42
C SER A 324 28.26 5.43 18.94
N ALA A 325 28.92 6.18 18.05
CA ALA A 325 29.75 7.34 18.44
C ALA A 325 28.90 8.49 18.99
N ILE A 326 27.73 8.76 18.40
CA ILE A 326 26.80 9.80 18.86
C ILE A 326 26.20 9.44 20.22
N SER A 327 25.82 8.18 20.43
CA SER A 327 25.26 7.74 21.72
C SER A 327 26.29 7.80 22.85
N GLN A 328 27.57 7.47 22.58
CA GLN A 328 28.65 7.59 23.55
C GLN A 328 29.02 9.06 23.85
N GLY A 329 29.02 9.95 22.86
CA GLY A 329 29.22 11.39 23.06
C GLY A 329 28.15 12.02 23.95
N SER A 330 26.88 11.65 23.75
CA SER A 330 25.76 12.15 24.56
C SER A 330 25.79 11.66 26.02
N ASN A 331 26.38 10.49 26.27
CA ASN A 331 26.51 9.93 27.63
C ASN A 331 27.65 10.59 28.41
N HIS A 332 28.73 11.01 27.74
CA HIS A 332 29.83 11.74 28.39
C HIS A 332 29.40 13.16 28.80
N GLU A 333 28.60 13.86 27.99
CA GLU A 333 28.04 15.16 28.38
C GLU A 333 27.06 15.05 29.55
N ARG A 334 26.22 13.99 29.58
CA ARG A 334 25.29 13.74 30.70
C ARG A 334 26.01 13.38 32.00
N SER A 335 27.11 12.62 31.95
CA SER A 335 27.87 12.29 33.17
C SER A 335 28.58 13.52 33.73
N SER A 336 29.21 14.35 32.89
CA SER A 336 29.87 15.58 33.34
C SER A 336 28.88 16.62 33.89
N HIS A 337 27.68 16.73 33.31
CA HIS A 337 26.64 17.63 33.83
C HIS A 337 26.03 17.11 35.16
N GLY A 338 25.87 15.79 35.30
CA GLY A 338 25.43 15.15 36.53
C GLY A 338 26.42 15.31 37.70
N GLU A 339 27.73 15.17 37.43
CA GLU A 339 28.78 15.37 38.43
C GLU A 339 28.90 16.84 38.86
N LEU A 340 28.79 17.80 37.92
CA LEU A 340 28.77 19.23 38.24
C LEU A 340 27.58 19.60 39.13
N GLN A 341 26.39 19.04 38.87
CA GLN A 341 25.22 19.28 39.72
C GLN A 341 25.34 18.59 41.09
N ARG A 342 25.93 17.40 41.16
CA ARG A 342 26.17 16.68 42.41
C ARG A 342 27.18 17.42 43.30
N ASN A 343 28.27 17.92 42.72
CA ASN A 343 29.27 18.73 43.42
C ASN A 343 28.71 20.07 43.89
N ARG A 344 27.86 20.74 43.09
CA ARG A 344 27.13 21.94 43.54
C ARG A 344 26.21 21.67 44.72
N ARG A 345 25.47 20.55 44.73
CA ARG A 345 24.58 20.17 45.85
C ARG A 345 25.35 19.83 47.12
N LEU A 346 26.50 19.18 47.00
CA LEU A 346 27.37 18.88 48.15
C LEU A 346 28.00 20.15 48.73
N ALA A 347 28.48 21.07 47.88
CA ALA A 347 28.98 22.37 48.31
C ALA A 347 27.89 23.21 49.01
N LEU A 348 26.65 23.20 48.50
CA LEU A 348 25.53 23.90 49.11
C LEU A 348 25.19 23.33 50.51
N ARG A 349 25.21 22.00 50.65
CA ARG A 349 24.96 21.32 51.93
C ARG A 349 26.08 21.59 52.96
N ALA A 350 27.33 21.63 52.52
CA ALA A 350 28.46 21.99 53.39
C ALA A 350 28.39 23.46 53.83
N ALA A 351 27.97 24.37 52.96
CA ALA A 351 27.76 25.79 53.29
C ALA A 351 26.61 26.00 54.27
N ILE A 352 25.51 25.24 54.15
CA ILE A 352 24.38 25.28 55.07
C ILE A 352 24.75 24.70 56.45
N ALA A 353 25.58 23.65 56.47
CA ALA A 353 26.04 23.05 57.73
C ALA A 353 26.98 23.99 58.52
N ARG A 354 27.89 24.72 57.85
CA ARG A 354 28.77 25.71 58.49
C ARG A 354 28.06 26.95 59.02
N ARG A 355 26.81 27.19 58.62
CA ARG A 355 25.99 28.32 59.09
C ARG A 355 25.11 27.98 60.30
N ARG A 356 25.13 26.71 60.73
CA ARG A 356 24.36 26.18 61.87
C ARG A 356 25.23 25.70 63.04
N SER A 357 26.55 25.79 62.89
CA SER A 357 27.57 25.70 63.96
C SER A 357 28.12 27.09 64.22
#